data_AF-A0A850VGA7-F1
#
_entry.id   AF-A0A850VGA7-F1
#
_cell.length_a   1.000
_cell.length_b   1.000
_cell.length_c   1.000
_cell.angle_alpha   90.00
_cell.angle_beta   90.00
_cell.angle_gamma   90.00
#
_symmetry.space_group_name_H-M   'P 1'
#
loop_
_entity.id
_entity.type
_entity.pdbx_description
1 polymer ?
#
loop_
_entity_poly.entity_id
_entity_poly.type
_entity_poly.pdbx_seq_one_letter_code
_entity_poly.pdbx_strand_id
1 'polypeptide(L)'
;SPQFRENLQDVLPSLPSQDDYFLLKWLRARCFDLPKSEAMLRKVIRKYMSGGMCGYDREGSPIWYEIIGPLDAKGLLFSASKQDLLKNKFRDCEVLRRECEQQSQKLGKKIEMVLMVYDCEGLGLKHLWKPAVDTYGELLSMFEENYPESLKRLFIVKAPKIFPVAYNLVKHFLSEDTRKKVVVLGSNWKEVLQNYIDPEQIPVEYGGTLTDPDGDPKCPSKINYGGDVPQHYYVRDQLAQQYEHTVVVNRGSSHQVEYEILFP
;
A
#
# COMPACT_ATOMS: atom_id res chain seq x y z
N SER A 1 -9.32 -23.47 16.62
CA SER A 1 -10.45 -24.23 16.03
C SER A 1 -10.00 -24.73 14.67
N PRO A 2 -10.05 -26.04 14.38
CA PRO A 2 -9.69 -26.61 13.08
C PRO A 2 -10.45 -25.95 11.92
N GLN A 3 -11.73 -25.63 12.14
CA GLN A 3 -12.58 -25.03 11.11
C GLN A 3 -12.27 -23.56 10.83
N PHE A 4 -11.80 -22.81 11.83
CA PHE A 4 -11.31 -21.44 11.58
C PHE A 4 -10.05 -21.45 10.73
N ARG A 5 -9.18 -22.43 10.99
CA ARG A 5 -7.94 -22.65 10.24
C ARG A 5 -8.29 -23.04 8.80
N GLU A 6 -9.20 -23.98 8.62
CA GLU A 6 -9.71 -24.37 7.30
C GLU A 6 -10.30 -23.19 6.49
N ASN A 7 -11.15 -22.37 7.11
CA ASN A 7 -11.71 -21.17 6.44
C ASN A 7 -10.65 -20.15 6.01
N LEU A 8 -9.52 -20.12 6.71
CA LEU A 8 -8.39 -19.26 6.41
C LEU A 8 -7.35 -19.97 5.55
N GLN A 9 -7.60 -21.15 4.99
CA GLN A 9 -6.63 -21.92 4.19
C GLN A 9 -5.93 -21.08 3.12
N ASP A 10 -6.65 -20.19 2.45
CA ASP A 10 -6.13 -19.29 1.41
C ASP A 10 -5.14 -18.24 1.97
N VAL A 11 -5.30 -17.84 3.23
CA VAL A 11 -4.47 -16.84 3.92
C VAL A 11 -3.56 -17.41 5.01
N LEU A 12 -3.71 -18.66 5.44
CA LEU A 12 -2.90 -19.28 6.49
C LEU A 12 -1.40 -19.31 6.17
N PRO A 13 -0.97 -19.66 4.93
CA PRO A 13 0.44 -19.61 4.56
C PRO A 13 1.04 -18.20 4.62
N SER A 14 0.20 -17.16 4.69
CA SER A 14 0.60 -15.77 4.84
C SER A 14 0.37 -15.19 6.24
N LEU A 15 -0.04 -15.97 7.22
CA LEU A 15 -0.13 -15.45 8.59
C LEU A 15 1.26 -15.43 9.23
N PRO A 16 1.55 -14.44 10.08
CA PRO A 16 2.88 -14.26 10.66
C PRO A 16 3.20 -15.34 11.70
N SER A 17 2.15 -15.95 12.24
CA SER A 17 2.19 -17.23 12.90
C SER A 17 0.91 -17.96 12.54
N GLN A 18 1.03 -19.26 12.33
CA GLN A 18 -0.11 -20.15 12.18
C GLN A 18 -0.47 -20.81 13.51
N ASP A 19 0.29 -20.56 14.58
CA ASP A 19 0.02 -21.20 15.87
C ASP A 19 -1.40 -20.94 16.37
N ASP A 20 -1.89 -21.87 17.20
CA ASP A 20 -3.23 -21.76 17.73
C ASP A 20 -3.40 -20.50 18.58
N TYR A 21 -2.34 -19.98 19.19
CA TYR A 21 -2.40 -18.77 20.01
C TYR A 21 -2.76 -17.52 19.19
N PHE A 22 -2.18 -17.36 18.01
CA PHE A 22 -2.47 -16.30 17.06
C PHE A 22 -3.91 -16.37 16.58
N LEU A 23 -4.35 -17.55 16.11
CA LEU A 23 -5.71 -17.76 15.61
C LEU A 23 -6.78 -17.63 16.72
N LEU A 24 -6.45 -18.05 17.95
CA LEU A 24 -7.32 -17.92 19.11
C LEU A 24 -7.48 -16.46 19.57
N LYS A 25 -6.57 -15.53 19.25
CA LYS A 25 -6.81 -14.10 19.52
C LYS A 25 -8.02 -13.58 18.74
N TRP A 26 -8.07 -13.88 17.44
CA TRP A 26 -9.17 -13.50 16.56
C TRP A 26 -10.49 -14.16 16.96
N LEU A 27 -10.45 -15.45 17.28
CA LEU A 27 -11.62 -16.17 17.77
C LEU A 27 -12.12 -15.62 19.11
N ARG A 28 -11.24 -15.43 20.10
CA ARG A 28 -11.63 -14.87 21.41
C ARG A 28 -12.21 -13.47 21.27
N ALA A 29 -11.65 -12.63 20.41
CA ALA A 29 -12.15 -11.29 20.15
C ALA A 29 -13.59 -11.27 19.62
N ARG A 30 -14.09 -12.39 19.09
CA ARG A 30 -15.45 -12.53 18.56
C ARG A 30 -16.20 -13.70 19.19
N CYS A 31 -15.88 -14.06 20.43
CA CYS A 31 -16.57 -15.13 21.16
C CYS A 31 -16.66 -16.45 20.37
N PHE A 32 -15.59 -16.78 19.64
CA PHE A 32 -15.45 -17.95 18.78
C PHE A 32 -16.44 -18.02 17.59
N ASP A 33 -17.06 -16.89 17.23
CA ASP A 33 -17.86 -16.76 16.01
C ASP A 33 -16.94 -16.77 14.79
N LEU A 34 -16.92 -17.89 14.05
CA LEU A 34 -16.00 -18.11 12.92
C LEU A 34 -16.16 -17.05 11.82
N PRO A 35 -17.37 -16.77 11.29
CA PRO A 35 -17.54 -15.74 10.27
C PRO A 35 -17.09 -14.35 10.73
N LYS A 36 -17.42 -13.94 11.97
CA LYS A 36 -17.01 -12.62 12.49
C LYS A 36 -15.51 -12.53 12.73
N SER A 37 -14.87 -13.62 13.12
CA SER A 37 -13.42 -13.69 13.36
C SER A 37 -12.64 -13.57 12.05
N GLU A 38 -13.08 -14.29 11.01
CA GLU A 38 -12.49 -14.23 9.67
C GLU A 38 -12.73 -12.86 9.06
N ALA A 39 -13.97 -12.38 9.13
CA ALA A 39 -14.32 -11.06 8.66
C ALA A 39 -13.50 -9.98 9.37
N MET A 40 -13.21 -10.10 10.68
CA MET A 40 -12.39 -9.13 11.40
C MET A 40 -10.96 -9.05 10.85
N LEU A 41 -10.33 -10.20 10.60
CA LEU A 41 -8.99 -10.27 10.00
C LEU A 41 -8.97 -9.66 8.59
N ARG A 42 -9.93 -10.02 7.73
CA ARG A 42 -10.01 -9.47 6.37
C ARG A 42 -10.46 -7.99 6.36
N LYS A 43 -11.18 -7.52 7.38
CA LYS A 43 -11.75 -6.17 7.48
C LYS A 43 -10.72 -5.11 7.82
N VAL A 44 -9.65 -5.41 8.57
CA VAL A 44 -8.65 -4.39 8.90
C VAL A 44 -7.89 -3.93 7.64
N ILE A 45 -7.42 -4.88 6.82
CA ILE A 45 -6.70 -4.58 5.58
C ILE A 45 -7.63 -3.83 4.62
N ARG A 46 -8.84 -4.37 4.36
CA ARG A 46 -9.81 -3.72 3.46
C ARG A 46 -10.24 -2.31 3.89
N LYS A 47 -10.23 -2.02 5.20
CA LYS A 47 -10.68 -0.72 5.72
C LYS A 47 -9.59 0.34 5.79
N TYR A 48 -8.35 -0.05 6.07
CA TYR A 48 -7.28 0.90 6.38
C TYR A 48 -6.10 0.85 5.41
N MET A 49 -6.06 -0.15 4.53
CA MET A 49 -5.12 -0.15 3.42
C MET A 49 -5.63 0.82 2.36
N SER A 50 -4.86 1.89 2.15
CA SER A 50 -5.23 2.93 1.21
C SER A 50 -5.03 2.50 -0.24
N GLY A 51 -5.66 3.27 -1.12
CA GLY A 51 -5.63 3.10 -2.55
C GLY A 51 -6.84 2.38 -3.13
N GLY A 52 -6.86 2.27 -4.44
CA GLY A 52 -7.94 1.64 -5.19
C GLY A 52 -7.92 1.98 -6.66
N MET A 53 -8.62 1.18 -7.45
CA MET A 53 -8.77 1.41 -8.89
C MET A 53 -9.94 2.37 -9.15
N CYS A 54 -9.70 3.43 -9.92
CA CYS A 54 -10.74 4.40 -10.26
C CYS A 54 -10.52 5.03 -11.63
N GLY A 55 -11.40 4.71 -12.58
CA GLY A 55 -11.35 5.27 -13.94
C GLY A 55 -10.31 4.61 -14.84
N TYR A 56 -10.28 5.09 -16.08
CA TYR A 56 -9.36 4.65 -17.13
C TYR A 56 -8.72 5.87 -17.79
N ASP A 57 -7.49 5.74 -18.26
CA ASP A 57 -6.85 6.80 -19.03
C ASP A 57 -7.45 6.93 -20.44
N ARG A 58 -7.03 7.94 -21.20
CA ARG A 58 -7.54 8.21 -22.56
C ARG A 58 -7.37 7.04 -23.53
N GLU A 59 -6.44 6.11 -23.25
CA GLU A 59 -6.19 4.95 -24.09
C GLU A 59 -6.91 3.70 -23.56
N GLY A 60 -7.57 3.77 -22.40
CA GLY A 60 -8.32 2.68 -21.79
C GLY A 60 -7.56 1.90 -20.74
N SER A 61 -6.33 2.29 -20.37
CA SER A 61 -5.58 1.67 -19.29
C SER A 61 -6.22 1.96 -17.94
N PRO A 62 -6.43 0.95 -17.07
CA PRO A 62 -6.93 1.18 -15.71
C PRO A 62 -6.02 2.10 -14.89
N ILE A 63 -6.63 2.90 -14.01
CA ILE A 63 -5.91 3.82 -13.12
C ILE A 63 -5.97 3.33 -11.68
N TRP A 64 -4.81 3.19 -11.04
CA TRP A 64 -4.68 2.90 -9.62
C TRP A 64 -4.24 4.15 -8.84
N TYR A 65 -4.98 4.49 -7.79
CA TYR A 65 -4.60 5.54 -6.85
C TYR A 65 -3.98 4.90 -5.61
N GLU A 66 -2.86 5.45 -5.12
CA GLU A 66 -2.24 5.08 -3.85
C GLU A 66 -2.15 6.32 -2.96
N ILE A 67 -2.72 6.27 -1.75
CA ILE A 67 -2.83 7.44 -0.86
C ILE A 67 -1.88 7.27 0.33
N ILE A 68 -0.77 8.02 0.36
CA ILE A 68 0.33 7.73 1.28
C ILE A 68 0.14 8.37 2.65
N GLY A 69 -0.15 9.67 2.73
CA GLY A 69 -0.18 10.39 4.02
C GLY A 69 -1.05 9.79 5.13
N PRO A 70 -2.29 9.34 4.85
CA PRO A 70 -3.17 8.74 5.86
C PRO A 70 -2.89 7.25 6.11
N LEU A 71 -1.92 6.63 5.43
CA LEU A 71 -1.59 5.22 5.62
C LEU A 71 -0.93 5.01 6.99
N ASP A 72 -1.63 4.33 7.90
CA ASP A 72 -1.05 3.87 9.17
C ASP A 72 -0.31 2.54 8.98
N ALA A 73 0.88 2.61 8.39
CA ALA A 73 1.72 1.44 8.13
C ALA A 73 2.06 0.66 9.40
N LYS A 74 2.23 1.35 10.54
CA LYS A 74 2.52 0.72 11.83
C LYS A 74 1.32 -0.04 12.35
N GLY A 75 0.14 0.58 12.37
CA GLY A 75 -1.10 -0.07 12.78
C GLY A 75 -1.47 -1.27 11.90
N LEU A 76 -1.25 -1.16 10.59
CA LEU A 76 -1.42 -2.29 9.65
C LEU A 76 -0.47 -3.43 9.97
N LEU A 77 0.83 -3.15 10.17
CA LEU A 77 1.83 -4.18 10.51
C LEU A 77 1.66 -4.76 11.93
N PHE A 78 0.95 -4.07 12.82
CA PHE A 78 0.60 -4.60 14.15
C PHE A 78 -0.70 -5.41 14.11
N SER A 79 -1.56 -5.18 13.12
CA SER A 79 -2.86 -5.83 12.98
C SER A 79 -2.85 -7.02 12.00
N ALA A 80 -2.00 -7.00 10.98
CA ALA A 80 -1.93 -8.03 9.94
C ALA A 80 -0.47 -8.49 9.76
N SER A 81 -0.24 -9.69 9.21
CA SER A 81 1.10 -10.08 8.76
C SER A 81 1.54 -9.25 7.58
N LYS A 82 2.86 -9.13 7.44
CA LYS A 82 3.49 -8.72 6.19
C LYS A 82 2.97 -9.50 4.99
N GLN A 83 2.95 -10.84 5.05
CA GLN A 83 2.50 -11.66 3.94
C GLN A 83 1.00 -11.46 3.60
N ASP A 84 0.12 -11.13 4.56
CA ASP A 84 -1.28 -10.79 4.24
C ASP A 84 -1.38 -9.46 3.49
N LEU A 85 -0.55 -8.47 3.85
CA LEU A 85 -0.43 -7.20 3.10
C LEU A 85 0.09 -7.45 1.68
N LEU A 86 1.11 -8.31 1.53
CA LEU A 86 1.63 -8.74 0.22
C LEU A 86 0.54 -9.40 -0.62
N LYS A 87 -0.22 -10.35 -0.05
CA LYS A 87 -1.33 -11.02 -0.75
C LYS A 87 -2.43 -10.05 -1.14
N ASN A 88 -2.72 -9.04 -0.32
CA ASN A 88 -3.71 -8.03 -0.70
C ASN A 88 -3.24 -7.26 -1.94
N LYS A 89 -1.99 -6.80 -1.98
CA LYS A 89 -1.46 -6.11 -3.17
C LYS A 89 -1.38 -7.04 -4.39
N PHE A 90 -1.02 -8.32 -4.22
CA PHE A 90 -1.07 -9.30 -5.31
C PHE A 90 -2.49 -9.46 -5.87
N ARG A 91 -3.50 -9.49 -5.00
CA ARG A 91 -4.90 -9.49 -5.42
C ARG A 91 -5.25 -8.22 -6.20
N ASP A 92 -4.76 -7.06 -5.78
CA ASP A 92 -4.97 -5.80 -6.49
C ASP A 92 -4.35 -5.85 -7.90
N CYS A 93 -3.16 -6.45 -8.07
CA CYS A 93 -2.57 -6.71 -9.40
C CYS A 93 -3.46 -7.59 -10.27
N GLU A 94 -3.98 -8.70 -9.73
CA GLU A 94 -4.84 -9.60 -10.49
C GLU A 94 -6.17 -8.94 -10.89
N VAL A 95 -6.71 -8.06 -10.05
CA VAL A 95 -7.88 -7.24 -10.41
C VAL A 95 -7.53 -6.32 -11.57
N LEU A 96 -6.42 -5.58 -11.49
CA LEU A 96 -5.97 -4.69 -12.56
C LEU A 96 -5.73 -5.45 -13.88
N ARG A 97 -5.12 -6.64 -13.81
CA ARG A 97 -4.88 -7.50 -14.97
C ARG A 97 -6.18 -7.93 -15.63
N ARG A 98 -7.19 -8.33 -14.85
CA ARG A 98 -8.54 -8.66 -15.37
C ARG A 98 -9.21 -7.44 -15.99
N GLU A 99 -9.02 -6.26 -15.42
CA GLU A 99 -9.57 -5.02 -15.96
C GLU A 99 -8.92 -4.63 -17.29
N CYS A 100 -7.60 -4.84 -17.41
CA CYS A 100 -6.92 -4.75 -18.70
C CYS A 100 -7.52 -5.71 -19.75
N GLU A 101 -7.83 -6.96 -19.38
CA GLU A 101 -8.49 -7.92 -20.29
C GLU A 101 -9.90 -7.46 -20.71
N GLN A 102 -10.70 -6.97 -19.77
CA GLN A 102 -12.04 -6.47 -20.04
C GLN A 102 -12.01 -5.23 -20.94
N GLN A 103 -11.12 -4.28 -20.65
CA GLN A 103 -10.90 -3.10 -21.49
C GLN A 103 -10.40 -3.50 -22.88
N SER A 104 -9.57 -4.54 -22.97
CA SER A 104 -9.12 -5.05 -24.27
C SER A 104 -10.27 -5.52 -25.14
N GLN A 105 -11.20 -6.29 -24.54
CA GLN A 105 -12.39 -6.79 -25.23
C GLN A 105 -13.32 -5.64 -25.62
N LYS A 106 -13.57 -4.70 -24.70
CA LYS A 106 -14.46 -3.56 -24.91
C LYS A 106 -13.98 -2.62 -26.02
N LEU A 107 -12.67 -2.40 -26.11
CA LEU A 107 -12.08 -1.43 -27.04
C LEU A 107 -11.57 -2.07 -28.34
N GLY A 108 -11.56 -3.40 -28.45
CA GLY A 108 -11.03 -4.11 -29.61
C GLY A 108 -9.53 -3.93 -29.83
N LYS A 109 -8.77 -3.54 -28.79
CA LYS A 109 -7.32 -3.33 -28.84
C LYS A 109 -6.68 -3.86 -27.56
N LYS A 110 -5.41 -4.28 -27.61
CA LYS A 110 -4.72 -4.82 -26.43
C LYS A 110 -4.47 -3.72 -25.40
N ILE A 111 -4.99 -3.92 -24.18
CA ILE A 111 -4.67 -3.18 -22.97
C ILE A 111 -3.98 -4.14 -22.01
N GLU A 112 -2.80 -3.78 -21.53
CA GLU A 112 -2.01 -4.62 -20.60
C GLU A 112 -1.21 -3.82 -19.57
N MET A 113 -1.17 -2.50 -19.72
CA MET A 113 -0.46 -1.61 -18.80
C MET A 113 -1.42 -0.75 -17.98
N VAL A 114 -1.01 -0.39 -16.77
CA VAL A 114 -1.77 0.44 -15.83
C VAL A 114 -1.11 1.80 -15.61
N LEU A 115 -1.93 2.82 -15.38
CA LEU A 115 -1.48 4.14 -14.93
C LEU A 115 -1.61 4.21 -13.41
N MET A 116 -0.59 4.68 -12.71
CA MET A 116 -0.64 4.85 -11.26
C MET A 116 -0.55 6.33 -10.87
N VAL A 117 -1.37 6.74 -9.90
CA VAL A 117 -1.32 8.07 -9.26
C VAL A 117 -1.00 7.87 -7.78
N TYR A 118 0.18 8.32 -7.39
CA TYR A 118 0.68 8.26 -6.02
C TYR A 118 0.51 9.61 -5.36
N ASP A 119 -0.45 9.70 -4.46
CA ASP A 119 -0.68 10.87 -3.63
C ASP A 119 0.25 10.84 -2.42
N CYS A 120 1.30 11.66 -2.49
CA CYS A 120 2.31 11.78 -1.45
C CYS A 120 2.03 12.92 -0.46
N GLU A 121 0.86 13.57 -0.54
CA GLU A 121 0.48 14.54 0.48
C GLU A 121 0.47 13.88 1.87
N GLY A 122 1.10 14.52 2.86
CA GLY A 122 1.24 13.98 4.20
C GLY A 122 2.32 12.91 4.38
N LEU A 123 3.07 12.54 3.33
CA LEU A 123 4.28 11.73 3.48
C LEU A 123 5.23 12.39 4.49
N GLY A 124 5.77 11.58 5.40
CA GLY A 124 6.48 12.05 6.60
C GLY A 124 7.20 10.93 7.32
N LEU A 125 7.92 11.26 8.41
CA LEU A 125 8.82 10.35 9.13
C LEU A 125 8.15 9.04 9.59
N LYS A 126 6.85 9.05 9.89
CA LYS A 126 6.10 7.83 10.27
C LYS A 126 6.15 6.73 9.20
N HIS A 127 6.29 7.10 7.93
CA HIS A 127 6.37 6.17 6.79
C HIS A 127 7.79 5.64 6.56
N LEU A 128 8.80 6.26 7.16
CA LEU A 128 10.20 5.82 7.05
C LEU A 128 10.57 4.81 8.14
N TRP A 129 9.60 4.35 8.93
CA TRP A 129 9.81 3.30 9.92
C TRP A 129 10.30 2.03 9.22
N LYS A 130 11.48 1.53 9.63
CA LYS A 130 12.20 0.46 8.92
C LYS A 130 11.33 -0.75 8.53
N PRO A 131 10.51 -1.35 9.43
CA PRO A 131 9.62 -2.45 9.03
C PRO A 131 8.60 -2.11 7.94
N ALA A 132 8.11 -0.87 7.89
CA ALA A 132 7.23 -0.40 6.83
C ALA A 132 8.00 -0.25 5.51
N VAL A 133 9.20 0.34 5.55
CA VAL A 133 10.09 0.48 4.39
C VAL A 133 10.48 -0.89 3.83
N ASP A 134 10.89 -1.82 4.70
CA ASP A 134 11.27 -3.18 4.32
C ASP A 134 10.07 -3.92 3.69
N THR A 135 8.88 -3.83 4.29
CA THR A 135 7.64 -4.41 3.75
C THR A 135 7.27 -3.82 2.39
N TYR A 136 7.41 -2.49 2.24
CA TYR A 136 7.14 -1.82 0.98
C TYR A 136 8.18 -2.16 -0.09
N GLY A 137 9.44 -2.37 0.31
CA GLY A 137 10.48 -2.88 -0.56
C GLY A 137 10.16 -4.26 -1.12
N GLU A 138 9.73 -5.18 -0.27
CA GLU A 138 9.28 -6.51 -0.68
C GLU A 138 8.05 -6.46 -1.60
N LEU A 139 7.13 -5.52 -1.36
CA LEU A 139 6.03 -5.27 -2.28
C LEU A 139 6.55 -4.88 -3.67
N LEU A 140 7.45 -3.90 -3.75
CA LEU A 140 8.02 -3.45 -5.01
C LEU A 140 8.78 -4.56 -5.74
N SER A 141 9.62 -5.33 -5.04
CA SER A 141 10.30 -6.48 -5.63
C SER A 141 9.32 -7.50 -6.18
N MET A 142 8.24 -7.80 -5.45
CA MET A 142 7.19 -8.69 -5.94
C MET A 142 6.54 -8.15 -7.23
N PHE A 143 6.25 -6.85 -7.31
CA PHE A 143 5.70 -6.24 -8.52
C PHE A 143 6.66 -6.39 -9.71
N GLU A 144 7.94 -6.08 -9.54
CA GLU A 144 8.95 -6.17 -10.61
C GLU A 144 9.17 -7.61 -11.10
N GLU A 145 9.14 -8.58 -10.18
CA GLU A 145 9.38 -9.99 -10.49
C GLU A 145 8.19 -10.68 -11.16
N ASN A 146 6.96 -10.31 -10.77
CA ASN A 146 5.74 -11.03 -11.17
C ASN A 146 4.89 -10.28 -12.21
N TYR A 147 5.06 -8.97 -12.33
CA TYR A 147 4.29 -8.12 -13.24
C TYR A 147 5.19 -7.22 -14.09
N PRO A 148 6.16 -7.80 -14.83
CA PRO A 148 7.05 -7.03 -15.69
C PRO A 148 6.25 -6.30 -16.78
N GLU A 149 6.75 -5.14 -17.21
CA GLU A 149 6.15 -4.33 -18.28
C GLU A 149 4.65 -3.98 -18.07
N SER A 150 4.13 -4.10 -16.84
CA SER A 150 2.73 -3.83 -16.54
C SER A 150 2.47 -2.37 -16.15
N LEU A 151 3.51 -1.60 -15.83
CA LEU A 151 3.39 -0.17 -15.54
C LEU A 151 3.48 0.64 -16.84
N LYS A 152 2.49 1.49 -17.08
CA LYS A 152 2.51 2.49 -18.17
C LYS A 152 3.23 3.76 -17.73
N ARG A 153 2.82 4.28 -16.57
CA ARG A 153 3.31 5.52 -15.98
C ARG A 153 2.91 5.62 -14.52
N LEU A 154 3.78 6.22 -13.70
CA LEU A 154 3.50 6.51 -12.29
C LEU A 154 3.66 8.01 -12.04
N PHE A 155 2.57 8.69 -11.72
CA PHE A 155 2.59 10.10 -11.34
C PHE A 155 2.68 10.24 -9.82
N ILE A 156 3.73 10.89 -9.33
CA ILE A 156 3.80 11.33 -7.94
C ILE A 156 3.20 12.73 -7.86
N VAL A 157 2.14 12.90 -7.08
CA VAL A 157 1.49 14.20 -6.84
C VAL A 157 1.70 14.66 -5.41
N LYS A 158 1.73 15.99 -5.21
CA LYS A 158 1.82 16.63 -3.89
C LYS A 158 3.02 16.15 -3.05
N ALA A 159 4.15 15.86 -3.69
CA ALA A 159 5.35 15.36 -3.03
C ALA A 159 5.95 16.40 -2.05
N PRO A 160 6.10 16.07 -0.75
CA PRO A 160 6.73 16.96 0.23
C PRO A 160 8.26 16.91 0.15
N LYS A 161 8.95 17.83 0.85
CA LYS A 161 10.43 17.92 0.89
C LYS A 161 11.14 16.63 1.33
N ILE A 162 10.47 15.76 2.08
CA ILE A 162 11.02 14.47 2.52
C ILE A 162 10.97 13.39 1.41
N PHE A 163 10.25 13.62 0.31
CA PHE A 163 10.09 12.65 -0.77
C PHE A 163 11.43 12.09 -1.32
N PRO A 164 12.48 12.89 -1.58
CA PRO A 164 13.73 12.33 -2.08
C PRO A 164 14.38 11.31 -1.13
N VAL A 165 14.25 11.52 0.19
CA VAL A 165 14.72 10.57 1.20
C VAL A 165 13.92 9.27 1.12
N ALA A 166 12.59 9.38 1.12
CA ALA A 166 11.70 8.22 1.00
C ALA A 166 11.94 7.43 -0.30
N TYR A 167 12.05 8.12 -1.43
CA TYR A 167 12.30 7.52 -2.73
C TYR A 167 13.66 6.82 -2.76
N ASN A 168 14.70 7.41 -2.18
CA ASN A 168 16.03 6.79 -2.10
C ASN A 168 16.05 5.49 -1.28
N LEU A 169 15.18 5.36 -0.27
CA LEU A 169 15.06 4.12 0.51
C LEU A 169 14.43 2.97 -0.27
N VAL A 170 13.65 3.25 -1.32
CA VAL A 170 12.90 2.21 -2.03
C VAL A 170 13.34 2.05 -3.49
N LYS A 171 13.99 3.05 -4.09
CA LYS A 171 14.35 3.06 -5.52
C LYS A 171 15.15 1.84 -5.96
N HIS A 172 15.99 1.27 -5.09
CA HIS A 172 16.79 0.09 -5.41
C HIS A 172 15.97 -1.18 -5.66
N PHE A 173 14.72 -1.22 -5.20
CA PHE A 173 13.77 -2.29 -5.51
C PHE A 173 13.09 -2.10 -6.87
N LEU A 174 13.22 -0.93 -7.49
CA LEU A 174 12.63 -0.62 -8.79
C LEU A 174 13.61 -0.91 -9.93
N SER A 175 13.12 -1.46 -11.03
CA SER A 175 13.89 -1.64 -12.26
C SER A 175 14.19 -0.28 -12.93
N GLU A 176 15.16 -0.26 -13.85
CA GLU A 176 15.43 0.96 -14.62
C GLU A 176 14.22 1.42 -15.46
N ASP A 177 13.45 0.47 -15.99
CA ASP A 177 12.23 0.73 -16.75
C ASP A 177 11.19 1.44 -15.86
N THR A 178 10.87 0.86 -14.70
CA THR A 178 9.95 1.48 -13.75
C THR A 178 10.42 2.87 -13.33
N ARG A 179 11.71 3.05 -13.03
CA ARG A 179 12.26 4.37 -12.66
C ARG A 179 12.08 5.41 -13.76
N LYS A 180 12.22 5.04 -15.04
CA LYS A 180 11.97 5.94 -16.19
C LYS A 180 10.50 6.33 -16.34
N LYS A 181 9.58 5.50 -15.84
CA LYS A 181 8.13 5.72 -15.86
C LYS A 181 7.61 6.53 -14.66
N VAL A 182 8.45 6.77 -13.64
CA VAL A 182 8.12 7.64 -12.49
C VAL A 182 8.27 9.11 -12.87
N VAL A 183 7.18 9.88 -12.70
CA VAL A 183 7.14 11.32 -12.99
C VAL A 183 6.69 12.06 -11.74
N VAL A 184 7.56 12.89 -11.19
CA VAL A 184 7.22 13.77 -10.04
C VAL A 184 6.62 15.06 -10.56
N LEU A 185 5.36 15.32 -10.20
CA LEU A 185 4.63 16.49 -10.68
C LEU A 185 4.75 17.68 -9.72
N GLY A 186 4.81 18.88 -10.31
CA GLY A 186 4.84 20.16 -9.60
C GLY A 186 3.45 20.67 -9.20
N SER A 187 3.31 21.98 -9.01
CA SER A 187 2.06 22.62 -8.58
C SER A 187 0.90 22.44 -9.57
N ASN A 188 1.19 22.27 -10.86
CA ASN A 188 0.20 22.07 -11.93
C ASN A 188 -0.21 20.59 -12.12
N TRP A 189 -0.01 19.74 -11.12
CA TRP A 189 -0.25 18.30 -11.23
C TRP A 189 -1.67 17.94 -11.71
N LYS A 190 -2.70 18.70 -11.32
CA LYS A 190 -4.09 18.48 -11.79
C LYS A 190 -4.22 18.64 -13.30
N GLU A 191 -3.65 19.71 -13.85
CA GLU A 191 -3.64 19.97 -15.30
C GLU A 191 -2.87 18.88 -16.05
N VAL A 192 -1.74 18.45 -15.50
CA VAL A 192 -0.94 17.37 -16.11
C VAL A 192 -1.73 16.07 -16.14
N LEU A 193 -2.44 15.69 -15.07
CA LEU A 193 -3.28 14.48 -15.08
C LEU A 193 -4.36 14.55 -16.17
N GLN A 194 -5.00 15.70 -16.37
CA GLN A 194 -6.02 15.89 -17.42
C GLN A 194 -5.48 15.73 -18.85
N ASN A 195 -4.17 15.91 -19.07
CA ASN A 195 -3.55 15.62 -20.37
C ASN A 195 -3.54 14.12 -20.70
N TYR A 196 -3.57 13.25 -19.69
CA TYR A 196 -3.50 11.79 -19.87
C TYR A 196 -4.85 11.09 -19.63
N ILE A 197 -5.73 11.71 -18.86
CA ILE A 197 -6.97 11.11 -18.39
C ILE A 197 -8.11 12.09 -18.67
N ASP A 198 -9.24 11.59 -19.19
CA ASP A 198 -10.43 12.43 -19.38
C ASP A 198 -10.96 12.91 -18.02
N PRO A 199 -11.40 14.18 -17.87
CA PRO A 199 -11.87 14.70 -16.58
C PRO A 199 -13.00 13.89 -15.94
N GLU A 200 -13.85 13.22 -16.73
CA GLU A 200 -14.91 12.32 -16.25
C GLU A 200 -14.40 10.99 -15.66
N GLN A 201 -13.12 10.65 -15.89
CA GLN A 201 -12.45 9.48 -15.34
C GLN A 201 -11.56 9.82 -14.12
N ILE A 202 -11.38 11.11 -13.80
CA ILE A 202 -10.58 11.57 -12.65
C ILE A 202 -11.54 12.02 -11.52
N PRO A 203 -11.37 11.55 -10.27
CA PRO A 203 -12.09 12.10 -9.13
C PRO A 203 -11.95 13.63 -9.04
N VAL A 204 -12.99 14.32 -8.57
CA VAL A 204 -12.95 15.77 -8.33
C VAL A 204 -11.78 16.15 -7.41
N GLU A 205 -11.51 15.34 -6.38
CA GLU A 205 -10.35 15.48 -5.48
C GLU A 205 -9.02 15.63 -6.26
N TYR A 206 -8.86 14.83 -7.32
CA TYR A 206 -7.67 14.78 -8.19
C TYR A 206 -7.76 15.71 -9.40
N GLY A 207 -8.76 16.59 -9.45
CA GLY A 207 -8.89 17.62 -10.49
C GLY A 207 -9.76 17.25 -11.68
N GLY A 208 -10.58 16.21 -11.59
CA GLY A 208 -11.59 15.91 -12.60
C GLY A 208 -13.01 16.31 -12.22
N THR A 209 -13.95 15.48 -12.66
CA THR A 209 -15.40 15.65 -12.50
C THR A 209 -16.09 14.39 -11.97
N LEU A 210 -15.35 13.28 -11.81
CA LEU A 210 -15.91 12.04 -11.27
C LEU A 210 -16.22 12.19 -9.78
N THR A 211 -17.42 11.76 -9.41
CA THR A 211 -17.90 11.68 -8.03
C THR A 211 -18.51 10.30 -7.79
N ASP A 212 -18.68 9.93 -6.53
CA ASP A 212 -19.54 8.80 -6.18
C ASP A 212 -21.03 9.12 -6.46
N PRO A 213 -21.93 8.12 -6.48
CA PRO A 213 -23.35 8.34 -6.74
C PRO A 213 -24.05 9.32 -5.78
N ASP A 214 -23.50 9.50 -4.58
CA ASP A 214 -23.96 10.46 -3.58
C ASP A 214 -23.33 11.85 -3.71
N GLY A 215 -22.45 12.05 -4.71
CA GLY A 215 -21.76 13.30 -4.99
C GLY A 215 -20.44 13.48 -4.24
N ASP A 216 -19.94 12.47 -3.51
CA ASP A 216 -18.66 12.60 -2.80
C ASP A 216 -17.49 12.78 -3.83
N PRO A 217 -16.72 13.89 -3.75
CA PRO A 217 -15.64 14.19 -4.69
C PRO A 217 -14.42 13.27 -4.59
N LYS A 218 -14.33 12.48 -3.53
CA LYS A 218 -13.21 11.57 -3.26
C LYS A 218 -13.43 10.18 -3.84
N CYS A 219 -14.64 9.86 -4.28
CA CYS A 219 -15.01 8.52 -4.74
C CYS A 219 -14.65 7.39 -3.74
N PRO A 220 -15.02 7.48 -2.44
CA PRO A 220 -14.69 6.47 -1.43
C PRO A 220 -15.23 5.06 -1.73
N SER A 221 -16.22 4.92 -2.62
CA SER A 221 -16.69 3.62 -3.11
C SER A 221 -15.63 2.86 -3.93
N LYS A 222 -14.64 3.57 -4.47
CA LYS A 222 -13.57 3.04 -5.33
C LYS A 222 -12.19 3.20 -4.71
N ILE A 223 -11.94 4.28 -3.96
CA ILE A 223 -10.64 4.62 -3.41
C ILE A 223 -10.69 4.60 -1.88
N ASN A 224 -9.86 3.77 -1.25
CA ASN A 224 -9.69 3.81 0.19
C ASN A 224 -8.68 4.90 0.59
N TYR A 225 -9.05 5.79 1.52
CA TYR A 225 -8.20 6.88 1.99
C TYR A 225 -7.43 6.56 3.28
N GLY A 226 -7.33 5.29 3.66
CA GLY A 226 -6.63 4.82 4.84
C GLY A 226 -7.23 5.33 6.15
N GLY A 227 -6.37 5.81 7.04
CA GLY A 227 -6.71 6.26 8.39
C GLY A 227 -6.01 5.45 9.47
N ASP A 228 -6.04 5.96 10.68
CA ASP A 228 -5.41 5.32 11.84
C ASP A 228 -6.11 4.01 12.17
N VAL A 229 -5.35 2.92 12.32
CA VAL A 229 -5.90 1.62 12.65
C VAL A 229 -6.23 1.59 14.15
N PRO A 230 -7.49 1.36 14.55
CA PRO A 230 -7.84 1.29 15.97
C PRO A 230 -7.08 0.17 16.68
N GLN A 231 -6.57 0.46 17.88
CA GLN A 231 -5.74 -0.49 18.65
C GLN A 231 -6.41 -1.84 18.93
N HIS A 232 -7.74 -1.92 18.96
CA HIS A 232 -8.46 -3.18 19.13
C HIS A 232 -8.31 -4.16 17.96
N TYR A 233 -7.73 -3.73 16.83
CA TYR A 233 -7.32 -4.60 15.73
C TYR A 233 -5.90 -5.17 15.91
N TYR A 234 -5.10 -4.65 16.84
CA TYR A 234 -3.72 -5.05 17.00
C TYR A 234 -3.64 -6.45 17.57
N VAL A 235 -2.77 -7.28 17.00
CA VAL A 235 -2.51 -8.65 17.46
C VAL A 235 -1.11 -8.85 18.02
N ARG A 236 -0.26 -7.83 17.88
CA ARG A 236 1.08 -7.73 18.45
C ARG A 236 1.40 -6.28 18.79
N ASP A 237 2.24 -6.10 19.81
CA ASP A 237 2.67 -4.77 20.27
C ASP A 237 4.08 -4.41 19.77
N GLN A 238 4.81 -5.40 19.26
CA GLN A 238 6.17 -5.27 18.72
C GLN A 238 6.35 -6.20 17.51
N LEU A 239 7.26 -5.82 16.62
CA LEU A 239 7.78 -6.70 15.57
C LEU A 239 9.15 -7.22 15.99
N ALA A 240 9.48 -8.46 15.63
CA ALA A 240 10.82 -8.98 15.83
C ALA A 240 11.81 -8.11 15.04
N GLN A 241 12.81 -7.57 15.74
CA GLN A 241 13.88 -6.75 15.16
C GLN A 241 15.22 -7.37 15.54
N GLN A 242 16.13 -7.47 14.56
CA GLN A 242 17.52 -7.81 14.81
C GLN A 242 18.29 -6.50 15.02
N TYR A 243 19.01 -6.41 16.13
CA TYR A 243 19.86 -5.25 16.45
C TYR A 243 21.26 -5.50 15.90
N GLU A 244 21.80 -4.51 15.20
CA GLU A 244 23.14 -4.58 14.60
C GLU A 244 24.25 -4.58 15.65
N HIS A 245 24.05 -3.85 16.74
CA HIS A 245 25.01 -3.73 17.83
C HIS A 245 24.36 -3.97 19.19
N THR A 246 25.06 -4.72 20.03
CA THR A 246 24.74 -4.86 21.47
C THR A 246 25.98 -4.44 22.25
N VAL A 247 25.81 -3.49 23.16
CA VAL A 247 26.91 -2.93 23.96
C VAL A 247 26.58 -3.08 25.44
N VAL A 248 27.56 -3.49 26.24
CA VAL A 248 27.43 -3.52 27.71
C VAL A 248 27.87 -2.17 28.26
N VAL A 249 26.96 -1.49 28.97
CA VAL A 249 27.22 -0.19 29.60
C VAL A 249 27.31 -0.39 31.11
N ASN A 250 28.46 -0.05 31.69
CA ASN A 250 28.68 -0.16 33.13
C ASN A 250 27.85 0.87 33.90
N ARG A 251 27.58 0.58 35.18
CA ARG A 251 26.83 1.49 36.05
C ARG A 251 27.54 2.85 36.13
N GLY A 252 26.85 3.91 35.71
CA GLY A 252 27.38 5.28 35.72
C GLY A 252 28.18 5.68 34.46
N SER A 253 28.30 4.80 33.47
CA SER A 253 28.91 5.11 32.16
C SER A 253 27.85 5.37 31.08
N SER A 254 28.28 5.92 29.94
CA SER A 254 27.46 6.12 28.74
C SER A 254 28.19 5.63 27.50
N HIS A 255 27.43 5.20 26.49
CA HIS A 255 27.93 4.90 25.15
C HIS A 255 27.30 5.90 24.16
N GLN A 256 28.13 6.50 23.30
CA GLN A 256 27.69 7.47 22.28
C GLN A 256 28.08 6.94 20.90
N VAL A 257 27.21 7.17 19.92
CA VAL A 257 27.46 6.87 18.51
C VAL A 257 27.48 8.21 17.78
N GLU A 258 28.59 8.51 17.13
CA GLU A 258 28.79 9.75 16.37
C GLU A 258 28.56 9.49 14.88
N TYR A 259 27.80 10.38 14.24
CA TYR A 259 27.56 10.36 12.79
C TYR A 259 27.97 11.72 12.21
N GLU A 260 28.91 11.71 11.27
CA GLU A 260 29.27 12.90 10.51
C GLU A 260 28.30 13.07 9.34
N ILE A 261 27.49 14.14 9.37
CA ILE A 261 26.56 14.48 8.29
C ILE A 261 27.22 15.55 7.43
N LEU A 262 27.72 15.16 6.26
CA LEU A 262 28.22 16.09 5.26
C LEU A 262 27.03 16.66 4.48
N PHE A 263 26.80 17.98 4.59
CA PHE A 263 25.84 18.66 3.73
C PHE A 263 26.47 18.95 2.36
N PRO A 264 25.77 18.69 1.24
CA PRO A 264 26.13 19.24 -0.06
C PRO A 264 25.86 20.75 -0.12
#